data_AF-A0A6S7BX03-F1
#
_entry.id   AF-A0A6S7BX03-F1
#
_cell.length_a   1.000
_cell.length_b   1.000
_cell.length_c   1.000
_cell.angle_alpha   90.00
_cell.angle_beta   90.00
_cell.angle_gamma   90.00
#
_symmetry.space_group_name_H-M   'P 1'
#
loop_
_entity.id
_entity.type
_entity.pdbx_description
1 polymer ?
#
loop_
_entity_poly.entity_id
_entity_poly.type
_entity_poly.pdbx_seq_one_letter_code
_entity_poly.pdbx_strand_id
1 'polypeptide(L)'
;MPMSQAPMNGPSSAAGEPASRSNEPARRPDDVARKSALKQAVFLHTGWRSAGTWVWSRLRELDAVTGFYEPLSNVLAELSLADVSASRPTLTSGHPPLAAPYFDEYRPFLQESARGVAGYRKSFSIDRFASVPDAEFPALHAYLRNLCERTVEQRSVPVFKFCRSSGRLPWLKEAFPQAMHVGVLRNPASQFASGWLLSQQWSNPFFVAAPFRVLGLNQSDPLVRQAIDVCGVSLPPAASMSDDAYAMACEQYARTAEGNNAYRAFVALWILCALRVTQGADLLIDIDRLGQSRGYAACLRAGFESQSGLSPDFGSARDLVEETRRSAARMAGIDGRSMRAVHSAALKFLKTQGGVDAGLVDVVREKMVLANELTEQWR
;
A
#
# COMPACT_ATOMS: atom_id res chain seq x y z
N MET A 1 20.85 74.05 -65.12
CA MET A 1 22.11 74.73 -64.71
C MET A 1 22.48 74.23 -63.32
N PRO A 2 23.66 73.60 -63.09
CA PRO A 2 24.57 72.88 -63.99
C PRO A 2 24.61 71.35 -63.65
N MET A 3 24.76 70.47 -64.65
CA MET A 3 25.97 69.67 -65.00
C MET A 3 26.22 68.47 -64.06
N SER A 4 26.63 67.28 -64.46
CA SER A 4 26.83 66.57 -65.75
C SER A 4 27.34 65.16 -65.38
N GLN A 5 27.42 64.27 -66.38
CA GLN A 5 28.18 63.02 -66.46
C GLN A 5 27.50 61.68 -66.08
N ALA A 6 27.03 61.01 -67.15
CA ALA A 6 27.15 59.57 -67.39
C ALA A 6 28.65 59.19 -67.66
N PRO A 7 29.09 57.93 -67.92
CA PRO A 7 28.30 56.76 -68.35
C PRO A 7 28.78 55.33 -67.95
N MET A 8 27.95 54.36 -68.37
CA MET A 8 28.27 53.08 -69.03
C MET A 8 28.78 51.81 -68.30
N ASN A 9 28.04 50.73 -68.61
CA ASN A 9 28.40 49.32 -68.87
C ASN A 9 28.33 48.28 -67.74
N GLY A 10 27.50 47.24 -67.99
CA GLY A 10 27.27 46.03 -67.18
C GLY A 10 28.41 44.99 -67.27
N PRO A 11 28.18 43.66 -67.26
CA PRO A 11 26.92 42.87 -67.27
C PRO A 11 26.88 41.69 -66.26
N SER A 12 25.82 40.86 -66.34
CA SER A 12 25.73 39.45 -65.87
C SER A 12 25.77 39.22 -64.34
N SER A 13 25.09 38.27 -63.72
CA SER A 13 24.35 37.08 -64.13
C SER A 13 23.63 36.48 -62.89
N ALA A 14 22.45 35.90 -63.12
CA ALA A 14 21.89 34.66 -62.58
C ALA A 14 21.86 34.32 -61.06
N ALA A 15 20.66 33.86 -60.68
CA ALA A 15 20.32 32.78 -59.72
C ALA A 15 20.27 33.06 -58.21
N GLY A 16 19.10 32.75 -57.62
CA GLY A 16 18.94 32.46 -56.20
C GLY A 16 17.63 32.97 -55.59
N GLU A 17 16.56 32.18 -55.66
CA GLU A 17 15.43 32.31 -54.72
C GLU A 17 15.93 32.13 -53.28
N PRO A 18 15.26 32.75 -52.29
CA PRO A 18 14.74 31.91 -51.23
C PRO A 18 13.32 32.28 -50.77
N ALA A 19 12.47 31.26 -50.69
CA ALA A 19 11.20 31.27 -50.01
C ALA A 19 11.39 31.42 -48.48
N SER A 20 10.64 32.34 -47.88
CA SER A 20 10.70 32.68 -46.46
C SER A 20 9.47 32.15 -45.71
N ARG A 21 9.73 31.09 -44.91
CA ARG A 21 9.33 30.87 -43.50
C ARG A 21 7.84 30.79 -43.14
N SER A 22 7.43 29.55 -42.90
CA SER A 22 6.28 29.13 -42.08
C SER A 22 6.49 29.43 -40.59
N ASN A 23 5.47 30.01 -39.96
CA ASN A 23 5.36 30.21 -38.51
C ASN A 23 4.98 28.90 -37.80
N GLU A 24 5.83 28.43 -36.89
CA GLU A 24 5.50 27.42 -35.89
C GLU A 24 5.68 28.04 -34.49
N PRO A 25 4.69 27.98 -33.58
CA PRO A 25 4.82 28.62 -32.28
C PRO A 25 5.77 27.82 -31.38
N ALA A 26 6.80 28.51 -30.90
CA ALA A 26 7.80 27.99 -29.98
C ALA A 26 7.14 27.38 -28.72
N ARG A 27 7.40 26.09 -28.49
CA ARG A 27 7.12 25.41 -27.21
C ARG A 27 7.87 26.14 -26.09
N ARG A 28 7.14 26.58 -25.07
CA ARG A 28 7.71 27.27 -23.91
C ARG A 28 8.62 26.31 -23.12
N PRO A 29 9.84 26.74 -22.73
CA PRO A 29 10.76 25.94 -21.91
C PRO A 29 10.21 25.55 -20.52
N ASP A 30 9.14 26.21 -20.06
CA ASP A 30 8.56 26.02 -18.73
C ASP A 30 7.78 24.71 -18.53
N ASP A 31 7.37 24.03 -19.60
CA ASP A 31 6.67 22.73 -19.53
C ASP A 31 7.63 21.55 -19.31
N VAL A 32 8.92 21.73 -19.62
CA VAL A 32 9.95 20.69 -19.53
C VAL A 32 10.57 20.65 -18.12
N ALA A 33 10.60 21.79 -17.42
CA ALA A 33 11.23 21.93 -16.11
C ALA A 33 10.31 21.62 -14.91
N ARG A 34 8.99 21.51 -15.11
CA ARG A 34 8.00 21.25 -14.05
C ARG A 34 7.50 19.80 -13.96
N LYS A 35 7.83 18.94 -14.93
CA LYS A 35 7.74 17.50 -14.77
C LYS A 35 8.93 17.03 -13.94
N SER A 36 8.79 17.08 -12.61
CA SER A 36 9.46 16.08 -11.76
C SER A 36 9.29 14.74 -12.47
N ALA A 37 10.37 14.00 -12.73
CA ALA A 37 10.28 12.72 -13.42
C ALA A 37 9.20 11.87 -12.74
N LEU A 38 8.15 11.52 -13.49
CA LEU A 38 7.03 10.76 -12.95
C LEU A 38 7.56 9.47 -12.33
N LYS A 39 6.98 9.08 -11.21
CA LYS A 39 7.28 7.82 -10.55
C LYS A 39 6.96 6.66 -11.49
N GLN A 40 7.89 5.71 -11.57
CA GLN A 40 7.85 4.62 -12.55
C GLN A 40 7.11 3.38 -12.04
N ALA A 41 6.71 3.38 -10.77
CA ALA A 41 5.99 2.29 -10.11
C ALA A 41 5.13 2.84 -8.98
N VAL A 42 4.13 2.08 -8.52
CA VAL A 42 3.32 2.41 -7.34
C VAL A 42 3.36 1.26 -6.35
N PHE A 43 3.77 1.55 -5.12
CA PHE A 43 3.87 0.59 -4.03
C PHE A 43 2.78 0.94 -2.99
N LEU A 44 1.68 0.18 -2.99
CA LEU A 44 0.59 0.35 -2.04
C LEU A 44 0.90 -0.44 -0.76
N HIS A 45 1.25 0.26 0.30
CA HIS A 45 1.48 -0.30 1.64
C HIS A 45 0.16 -0.31 2.41
N THR A 46 -0.44 -1.49 2.51
CA THR A 46 -1.78 -1.67 3.07
C THR A 46 -1.74 -2.60 4.29
N GLY A 47 -2.69 -2.45 5.21
CA GLY A 47 -2.97 -3.50 6.20
C GLY A 47 -4.00 -4.51 5.67
N TRP A 48 -4.10 -5.69 6.27
CA TRP A 48 -5.25 -6.57 6.01
C TRP A 48 -6.56 -5.86 6.35
N ARG A 49 -7.61 -6.03 5.53
CA ARG A 49 -8.94 -5.43 5.73
C ARG A 49 -8.99 -3.89 5.69
N SER A 50 -7.93 -3.25 5.22
CA SER A 50 -7.85 -1.79 5.03
C SER A 50 -8.56 -1.27 3.77
N ALA A 51 -9.30 -2.11 3.04
CA ALA A 51 -9.78 -1.84 1.67
C ALA A 51 -8.67 -1.69 0.60
N GLY A 52 -7.42 -2.05 0.93
CA GLY A 52 -6.31 -2.05 -0.03
C GLY A 52 -6.55 -2.84 -1.32
N THR A 53 -7.29 -3.96 -1.26
CA THR A 53 -7.67 -4.72 -2.47
C THR A 53 -8.59 -3.92 -3.40
N TRP A 54 -9.51 -3.14 -2.84
CA TRP A 54 -10.41 -2.30 -3.64
C TRP A 54 -9.63 -1.14 -4.30
N VAL A 55 -8.78 -0.46 -3.53
CA VAL A 55 -7.90 0.60 -4.07
C VAL A 55 -7.02 0.06 -5.20
N TRP A 56 -6.38 -1.08 -4.97
CA TRP A 56 -5.57 -1.76 -5.98
C TRP A 56 -6.39 -2.14 -7.21
N SER A 57 -7.63 -2.62 -7.05
CA SER A 57 -8.47 -2.97 -8.20
C SER A 57 -8.79 -1.77 -9.08
N ARG A 58 -8.97 -0.57 -8.50
CA ARG A 58 -9.18 0.67 -9.27
C ARG A 58 -7.96 1.08 -10.10
N LEU A 59 -6.76 0.76 -9.62
CA LEU A 59 -5.51 0.96 -10.37
C LEU A 59 -5.33 -0.12 -11.43
N ARG A 60 -5.63 -1.39 -11.10
CA ARG A 60 -5.54 -2.54 -12.01
C ARG A 60 -6.48 -2.43 -13.22
N GLU A 61 -7.59 -1.70 -13.08
CA GLU A 61 -8.54 -1.44 -14.17
C GLU A 61 -8.00 -0.47 -15.24
N LEU A 62 -6.87 0.19 -14.99
CA LEU A 62 -6.25 1.08 -15.98
C LEU A 62 -5.43 0.27 -16.99
N ASP A 63 -5.63 0.53 -18.29
CA ASP A 63 -4.92 -0.17 -19.38
C ASP A 63 -3.39 -0.04 -19.30
N ALA A 64 -2.89 1.03 -18.69
CA ALA A 64 -1.47 1.32 -18.53
C ALA A 64 -0.83 0.62 -17.30
N VAL A 65 -1.56 -0.24 -16.58
CA VAL A 65 -1.12 -0.82 -15.31
C VAL A 65 -1.01 -2.33 -15.37
N THR A 66 0.05 -2.86 -14.75
CA THR A 66 0.15 -4.26 -14.36
C THR A 66 0.08 -4.33 -12.84
N GLY A 67 -1.06 -4.82 -12.33
CA GLY A 67 -1.34 -4.85 -10.91
C GLY A 67 -0.90 -6.16 -10.26
N PHE A 68 0.14 -6.15 -9.43
CA PHE A 68 0.56 -7.31 -8.66
C PHE A 68 -0.15 -7.38 -7.30
N TYR A 69 -0.99 -8.41 -7.11
CA TYR A 69 -1.64 -8.68 -5.85
C TYR A 69 -0.69 -9.39 -4.87
N GLU A 70 -0.46 -8.79 -3.70
CA GLU A 70 0.31 -9.36 -2.58
C GLU A 70 1.62 -10.07 -2.98
N PRO A 71 2.64 -9.35 -3.49
CA PRO A 71 3.92 -9.94 -3.91
C PRO A 71 4.72 -10.56 -2.75
N LEU A 72 4.26 -10.40 -1.52
CA LEU A 72 4.82 -11.01 -0.31
C LEU A 72 3.87 -12.06 0.30
N SER A 73 2.91 -12.57 -0.48
CA SER A 73 2.00 -13.62 -0.03
C SER A 73 2.71 -14.96 0.04
N ASN A 74 2.49 -15.71 1.11
CA ASN A 74 2.98 -17.08 1.25
C ASN A 74 2.51 -18.02 0.13
N VAL A 75 1.37 -17.71 -0.51
CA VAL A 75 0.84 -18.46 -1.66
C VAL A 75 1.83 -18.49 -2.82
N LEU A 76 2.64 -17.44 -3.00
CA LEU A 76 3.57 -17.34 -4.13
C LEU A 76 4.74 -18.34 -4.06
N ALA A 77 5.00 -18.97 -2.91
CA ALA A 77 6.00 -20.05 -2.80
C ALA A 77 5.56 -21.30 -3.56
N GLU A 78 4.26 -21.55 -3.62
CA GLU A 78 3.69 -22.81 -4.13
C GLU A 78 2.73 -22.60 -5.31
N LEU A 79 2.57 -21.36 -5.78
CA LEU A 79 1.67 -21.02 -6.87
C LEU A 79 2.10 -21.76 -8.15
N SER A 80 1.17 -22.45 -8.79
CA SER A 80 1.34 -23.03 -10.13
C SER A 80 0.45 -22.34 -11.16
N LEU A 81 0.71 -22.54 -12.46
CA LEU A 81 -0.14 -21.99 -13.54
C LEU A 81 -1.61 -22.46 -13.43
N ALA A 82 -1.85 -23.67 -12.93
CA ALA A 82 -3.19 -24.20 -12.71
C ALA A 82 -3.92 -23.47 -11.58
N ASP A 83 -3.20 -23.09 -10.51
CA ASP A 83 -3.78 -22.42 -9.34
C ASP A 83 -4.24 -20.97 -9.64
N VAL A 84 -3.61 -20.33 -10.63
CA VAL A 84 -3.91 -18.93 -11.00
C VAL A 84 -5.39 -18.75 -11.35
N SER A 85 -5.92 -19.61 -12.22
CA SER A 85 -7.29 -19.48 -12.72
C SER A 85 -8.36 -19.64 -11.61
N ALA A 86 -8.06 -20.45 -10.59
CA ALA A 86 -8.94 -20.70 -9.45
C ALA A 86 -8.87 -19.59 -8.38
N SER A 87 -7.82 -18.78 -8.38
CA SER A 87 -7.55 -17.76 -7.36
C SER A 87 -8.37 -16.48 -7.59
N ARG A 88 -9.68 -16.54 -7.35
CA ARG A 88 -10.62 -15.41 -7.51
C ARG A 88 -11.22 -14.96 -6.18
N PRO A 89 -11.73 -13.71 -6.09
CA PRO A 89 -12.52 -13.29 -4.95
C PRO A 89 -13.67 -14.25 -4.66
N THR A 90 -13.74 -14.76 -3.43
CA THR A 90 -14.90 -15.50 -2.94
C THR A 90 -15.91 -14.53 -2.34
N LEU A 91 -17.20 -14.92 -2.30
CA LEU A 91 -18.25 -14.16 -1.61
C LEU A 91 -17.88 -13.84 -0.15
N THR A 92 -17.12 -14.72 0.50
CA THR A 92 -16.69 -14.61 1.89
C THR A 92 -15.52 -13.65 2.10
N SER A 93 -14.79 -13.26 1.05
CA SER A 93 -13.64 -12.36 1.19
C SER A 93 -14.04 -10.89 1.39
N GLY A 94 -15.25 -10.48 0.99
CA GLY A 94 -15.67 -9.08 0.97
C GLY A 94 -14.85 -8.21 -0.01
N HIS A 95 -14.11 -8.82 -0.93
CA HIS A 95 -13.40 -8.11 -2.01
C HIS A 95 -14.36 -7.85 -3.18
N PRO A 96 -14.14 -6.78 -3.98
CA PRO A 96 -14.94 -6.55 -5.17
C PRO A 96 -14.77 -7.68 -6.19
N PRO A 97 -15.75 -7.89 -7.11
CA PRO A 97 -15.54 -8.75 -8.27
C PRO A 97 -14.35 -8.22 -9.08
N LEU A 98 -13.54 -9.13 -9.63
CA LEU A 98 -12.38 -8.81 -10.46
C LEU A 98 -12.55 -9.43 -11.84
N ALA A 99 -12.17 -8.69 -12.88
CA ALA A 99 -12.19 -9.19 -14.27
C ALA A 99 -11.26 -10.42 -14.42
N ALA A 100 -10.04 -10.33 -13.87
CA ALA A 100 -9.05 -11.40 -13.87
C ALA A 100 -8.78 -11.95 -12.45
N PRO A 101 -8.28 -13.20 -12.31
CA PRO A 101 -7.87 -13.77 -11.02
C PRO A 101 -6.81 -12.92 -10.30
N TYR A 102 -6.64 -13.11 -8.98
CA TYR A 102 -5.73 -12.32 -8.15
C TYR A 102 -4.28 -12.34 -8.65
N PHE A 103 -3.81 -13.50 -9.09
CA PHE A 103 -2.40 -13.74 -9.38
C PHE A 103 -2.11 -13.85 -10.87
N ASP A 104 -2.98 -13.30 -11.72
CA ASP A 104 -2.87 -13.45 -13.18
C ASP A 104 -1.57 -12.82 -13.73
N GLU A 105 -1.16 -11.70 -13.16
CA GLU A 105 0.05 -10.95 -13.50
C GLU A 105 1.34 -11.72 -13.19
N TYR A 106 1.28 -12.79 -12.39
CA TYR A 106 2.44 -13.63 -12.09
C TYR A 106 2.68 -14.73 -13.13
N ARG A 107 1.76 -14.98 -14.08
CA ARG A 107 1.93 -16.04 -15.11
C ARG A 107 3.28 -16.01 -15.84
N PRO A 108 3.82 -14.85 -16.26
CA PRO A 108 5.12 -14.80 -16.94
C PRO A 108 6.32 -15.21 -16.06
N PHE A 109 6.11 -15.35 -14.74
CA PHE A 109 7.12 -15.69 -13.75
C PHE A 109 6.94 -17.10 -13.20
N LEU A 110 5.99 -17.87 -13.74
CA LEU A 110 5.73 -19.26 -13.40
C LEU A 110 6.27 -20.18 -14.51
N GLN A 111 6.66 -21.39 -14.13
CA GLN A 111 7.11 -22.43 -15.06
C GLN A 111 6.11 -23.57 -15.07
N GLU A 112 5.89 -24.22 -16.22
CA GLU A 112 4.91 -25.32 -16.35
C GLU A 112 5.21 -26.51 -15.43
N SER A 113 6.48 -26.84 -15.24
CA SER A 113 6.94 -28.01 -14.49
C SER A 113 7.41 -27.69 -13.05
N ALA A 114 7.21 -26.47 -12.56
CA ALA A 114 7.65 -26.06 -11.23
C ALA A 114 6.57 -25.28 -10.47
N ARG A 115 6.69 -25.26 -9.15
CA ARG A 115 5.86 -24.43 -8.27
C ARG A 115 6.65 -23.22 -7.81
N GLY A 116 5.91 -22.14 -7.56
CA GLY A 116 6.44 -20.90 -7.02
C GLY A 116 6.82 -19.88 -8.08
N VAL A 117 6.70 -18.61 -7.70
CA VAL A 117 7.09 -17.48 -8.55
C VAL A 117 8.61 -17.36 -8.58
N ALA A 118 9.19 -17.21 -9.78
CA ALA A 118 10.63 -17.06 -9.95
C ALA A 118 11.22 -15.95 -9.06
N GLY A 119 12.25 -16.29 -8.28
CA GLY A 119 12.94 -15.38 -7.36
C GLY A 119 12.24 -15.16 -6.01
N TYR A 120 11.00 -15.62 -5.84
CA TYR A 120 10.30 -15.51 -4.56
C TYR A 120 10.90 -16.48 -3.51
N ARG A 121 10.98 -16.02 -2.26
CA ARG A 121 11.35 -16.84 -1.10
C ARG A 121 10.24 -16.78 -0.05
N LYS A 122 9.92 -17.92 0.57
CA LYS A 122 8.89 -18.02 1.62
C LYS A 122 9.13 -17.04 2.78
N SER A 123 10.39 -16.76 3.10
CA SER A 123 10.82 -15.78 4.13
C SER A 123 10.29 -14.36 3.89
N PHE A 124 10.02 -13.98 2.64
CA PHE A 124 9.48 -12.66 2.30
C PHE A 124 8.08 -12.42 2.89
N SER A 125 7.33 -13.50 3.16
CA SER A 125 5.98 -13.46 3.71
C SER A 125 5.87 -13.06 5.18
N ILE A 126 6.99 -12.76 5.85
CA ILE A 126 7.00 -12.31 7.23
C ILE A 126 7.36 -10.85 7.24
N ASP A 127 6.49 -9.95 7.70
CA ASP A 127 6.84 -8.51 7.77
C ASP A 127 7.96 -8.28 8.79
N ARG A 128 8.79 -7.26 8.55
CA ARG A 128 9.98 -6.94 9.35
C ARG A 128 9.97 -5.47 9.74
N PHE A 129 10.22 -5.19 11.01
CA PHE A 129 10.15 -3.83 11.56
C PHE A 129 11.49 -3.23 11.96
N ALA A 130 12.60 -3.94 11.75
CA ALA A 130 13.93 -3.43 12.02
C ALA A 130 14.22 -2.12 11.25
N SER A 131 14.97 -1.22 11.87
CA SER A 131 15.33 0.07 11.24
C SER A 131 16.27 -0.10 10.06
N VAL A 132 17.04 -1.18 10.01
CA VAL A 132 17.98 -1.51 8.94
C VAL A 132 17.59 -2.80 8.24
N PRO A 133 17.83 -2.93 6.92
CA PRO A 133 17.58 -4.15 6.18
C PRO A 133 18.25 -5.38 6.79
N ASP A 134 17.55 -6.51 6.77
CA ASP A 134 18.10 -7.81 7.17
C ASP A 134 18.88 -8.49 6.02
N ALA A 135 19.48 -9.64 6.30
CA ALA A 135 20.24 -10.41 5.31
C ALA A 135 19.40 -10.94 4.13
N GLU A 136 18.07 -11.01 4.28
CA GLU A 136 17.15 -11.45 3.23
C GLU A 136 16.78 -10.32 2.26
N PHE A 137 17.00 -9.06 2.65
CA PHE A 137 16.60 -7.90 1.86
C PHE A 137 17.22 -7.83 0.45
N PRO A 138 18.50 -8.16 0.20
CA PRO A 138 19.04 -8.18 -1.16
C PRO A 138 18.28 -9.11 -2.11
N ALA A 139 17.84 -10.28 -1.62
CA ALA A 139 17.06 -11.21 -2.41
C ALA A 139 15.63 -10.69 -2.66
N LEU A 140 15.01 -10.08 -1.64
CA LEU A 140 13.71 -9.43 -1.78
C LEU A 140 13.74 -8.28 -2.80
N HIS A 141 14.78 -7.43 -2.73
CA HIS A 141 14.99 -6.35 -3.67
C HIS A 141 15.14 -6.88 -5.10
N ALA A 142 15.99 -7.89 -5.32
CA ALA A 142 16.17 -8.50 -6.64
C ALA A 142 14.85 -9.07 -7.20
N TYR A 143 14.05 -9.72 -6.36
CA TYR A 143 12.72 -10.24 -6.73
C TYR A 143 11.76 -9.12 -7.17
N LEU A 144 11.56 -8.09 -6.35
CA LEU A 144 10.65 -6.98 -6.67
C LEU A 144 11.13 -6.17 -7.87
N ARG A 145 12.45 -5.98 -8.01
CA ARG A 145 13.05 -5.30 -9.16
C ARG A 145 12.79 -6.07 -10.45
N ASN A 146 12.94 -7.39 -10.46
CA ASN A 146 12.62 -8.23 -11.63
C ASN A 146 11.14 -8.09 -12.04
N LEU A 147 10.21 -8.04 -11.08
CA LEU A 147 8.80 -7.77 -11.39
C LEU A 147 8.63 -6.39 -12.05
N CYS A 148 9.30 -5.35 -11.53
CA CYS A 148 9.24 -4.00 -12.11
C CYS A 148 9.81 -3.96 -13.54
N GLU A 149 11.03 -4.46 -13.73
CA GLU A 149 11.75 -4.40 -15.01
C GLU A 149 10.97 -5.09 -16.13
N ARG A 150 10.45 -6.30 -15.87
CA ARG A 150 9.61 -7.05 -16.83
C ARG A 150 8.31 -6.34 -17.19
N THR A 151 7.69 -5.65 -16.24
CA THR A 151 6.47 -4.86 -16.50
C THR A 151 6.79 -3.61 -17.33
N VAL A 152 7.90 -2.93 -17.04
CA VAL A 152 8.32 -1.75 -17.80
C VAL A 152 8.73 -2.11 -19.23
N GLU A 153 9.37 -3.27 -19.45
CA GLU A 153 9.64 -3.83 -20.79
C GLU A 153 8.35 -3.97 -21.63
N GLN A 154 7.21 -4.24 -20.97
CA GLN A 154 5.89 -4.34 -21.58
C GLN A 154 5.16 -2.99 -21.70
N ARG A 155 5.86 -1.86 -21.44
CA ARG A 155 5.32 -0.49 -21.47
C ARG A 155 4.13 -0.26 -20.53
N SER A 156 4.14 -0.94 -19.39
CA SER A 156 3.13 -0.82 -18.35
C SER A 156 3.75 -0.31 -17.04
N VAL A 157 2.94 0.30 -16.18
CA VAL A 157 3.35 0.76 -14.85
C VAL A 157 3.07 -0.34 -13.83
N PRO A 158 4.10 -0.87 -13.14
CA PRO A 158 3.90 -1.86 -12.09
C PRO A 158 3.25 -1.22 -10.86
N VAL A 159 2.13 -1.81 -10.42
CA VAL A 159 1.40 -1.41 -9.21
C VAL A 159 1.33 -2.60 -8.25
N PHE A 160 2.00 -2.50 -7.10
CA PHE A 160 2.04 -3.57 -6.11
C PHE A 160 1.10 -3.27 -4.95
N LYS A 161 0.25 -4.24 -4.58
CA LYS A 161 -0.50 -4.19 -3.32
C LYS A 161 0.15 -5.08 -2.29
N PHE A 162 0.70 -4.48 -1.23
CA PHE A 162 1.31 -5.21 -0.13
C PHE A 162 0.40 -5.24 1.10
N CYS A 163 0.31 -6.39 1.77
CA CYS A 163 -0.21 -6.47 3.14
C CYS A 163 0.88 -6.67 4.20
N ARG A 164 2.15 -6.80 3.78
CA ARG A 164 3.28 -7.27 4.60
C ARG A 164 4.57 -6.51 4.30
N SER A 165 4.44 -5.20 4.14
CA SER A 165 5.55 -4.32 3.76
C SER A 165 5.65 -3.06 4.62
N SER A 166 4.66 -2.79 5.46
CA SER A 166 4.61 -1.51 6.18
C SER A 166 5.81 -1.40 7.12
N GLY A 167 6.19 -2.51 7.79
CA GLY A 167 7.41 -2.55 8.60
C GLY A 167 8.68 -2.21 7.81
N ARG A 168 8.73 -2.65 6.54
CA ARG A 168 9.84 -2.48 5.60
C ARG A 168 9.76 -1.21 4.75
N LEU A 169 8.76 -0.36 4.94
CA LEU A 169 8.57 0.83 4.10
C LEU A 169 9.84 1.68 3.99
N PRO A 170 10.60 1.96 5.07
CA PRO A 170 11.85 2.70 4.95
C PRO A 170 12.87 2.04 4.01
N TRP A 171 13.03 0.71 4.10
CA TRP A 171 13.96 -0.04 3.24
C TRP A 171 13.54 0.02 1.78
N LEU A 172 12.24 -0.16 1.53
CA LEU A 172 11.68 -0.12 0.18
C LEU A 172 11.78 1.27 -0.42
N LYS A 173 11.57 2.33 0.36
CA LYS A 173 11.72 3.72 -0.11
C LYS A 173 13.14 4.03 -0.54
N GLU A 174 14.13 3.57 0.23
CA GLU A 174 15.54 3.74 -0.12
C GLU A 174 15.94 2.92 -1.35
N ALA A 175 15.46 1.68 -1.47
CA ALA A 175 15.80 0.79 -2.59
C ALA A 175 15.04 1.13 -3.89
N PHE A 176 13.85 1.73 -3.80
CA PHE A 176 13.00 2.09 -4.93
C PHE A 176 12.61 3.58 -4.93
N PRO A 177 13.57 4.52 -4.97
CA PRO A 177 13.27 5.96 -4.91
C PRO A 177 12.45 6.46 -6.11
N GLN A 178 12.46 5.73 -7.21
CA GLN A 178 11.66 5.97 -8.41
C GLN A 178 10.21 5.48 -8.29
N ALA A 179 9.87 4.70 -7.26
CA ALA A 179 8.50 4.31 -6.97
C ALA A 179 7.77 5.39 -6.16
N MET A 180 6.46 5.44 -6.33
CA MET A 180 5.54 6.17 -5.47
C MET A 180 5.12 5.25 -4.32
N HIS A 181 5.48 5.59 -3.09
CA HIS A 181 5.11 4.82 -1.90
C HIS A 181 3.81 5.36 -1.32
N VAL A 182 2.73 4.58 -1.39
CA VAL A 182 1.40 5.01 -0.96
C VAL A 182 0.99 4.24 0.29
N GLY A 183 0.74 4.96 1.38
CA GLY A 183 0.14 4.37 2.58
C GLY A 183 -1.37 4.28 2.45
N VAL A 184 -1.97 3.17 2.87
CA VAL A 184 -3.43 3.00 2.92
C VAL A 184 -3.86 2.73 4.36
N LEU A 185 -4.55 3.70 4.97
CA LEU A 185 -5.00 3.62 6.36
C LEU A 185 -6.53 3.69 6.44
N ARG A 186 -7.10 2.69 7.11
CA ARG A 186 -8.46 2.68 7.64
C ARG A 186 -8.38 2.80 9.16
N ASN A 187 -9.35 3.45 9.79
CA ASN A 187 -9.36 3.55 11.24
C ASN A 187 -9.31 2.14 11.90
N PRO A 188 -8.59 2.00 13.02
CA PRO A 188 -8.27 0.68 13.56
C PRO A 188 -9.53 -0.08 14.02
N ALA A 189 -10.52 0.61 14.59
CA ALA A 189 -11.76 -0.03 15.05
C ALA A 189 -12.54 -0.67 13.89
N SER A 190 -12.75 0.09 12.81
CA SER A 190 -13.45 -0.36 11.60
C SER A 190 -12.70 -1.47 10.88
N GLN A 191 -11.38 -1.35 10.76
CA GLN A 191 -10.54 -2.35 10.14
C GLN A 191 -10.55 -3.67 10.92
N PHE A 192 -10.46 -3.60 12.26
CA PHE A 192 -10.55 -4.78 13.11
C PHE A 192 -11.94 -5.42 13.05
N ALA A 193 -13.01 -4.64 13.20
CA ALA A 193 -14.38 -5.13 13.14
C ALA A 193 -14.66 -5.93 11.85
N SER A 194 -14.15 -5.45 10.70
CA SER A 194 -14.26 -6.16 9.42
C SER A 194 -13.67 -7.57 9.44
N GLY A 195 -12.54 -7.77 10.12
CA GLY A 195 -11.92 -9.09 10.21
C GLY A 195 -12.43 -9.94 11.37
N TRP A 196 -12.80 -9.31 12.49
CA TRP A 196 -13.40 -9.96 13.65
C TRP A 196 -14.74 -10.61 13.29
N LEU A 197 -15.65 -9.84 12.68
CA LEU A 197 -16.96 -10.34 12.25
C LEU A 197 -16.84 -11.45 11.20
N LEU A 198 -15.82 -11.37 10.33
CA LEU A 198 -15.54 -12.43 9.37
C LEU A 198 -15.07 -13.71 10.07
N SER A 199 -14.20 -13.57 11.09
CA SER A 199 -13.72 -14.69 11.89
C SER A 199 -14.87 -15.39 12.61
N GLN A 200 -15.78 -14.63 13.22
CA GLN A 200 -16.98 -15.16 13.88
C GLN A 200 -17.94 -15.85 12.90
N GLN A 201 -18.14 -15.28 11.72
CA GLN A 201 -19.09 -15.81 10.74
C GLN A 201 -18.59 -17.08 10.03
N TRP A 202 -17.28 -17.18 9.78
CA TRP A 202 -16.70 -18.23 8.93
C TRP A 202 -15.63 -19.08 9.61
N SER A 203 -15.44 -18.93 10.92
CA SER A 203 -14.43 -19.65 11.71
C SER A 203 -13.01 -19.58 11.15
N ASN A 204 -12.69 -18.47 10.47
CA ASN A 204 -11.38 -18.20 9.89
C ASN A 204 -10.55 -17.31 10.83
N PRO A 205 -9.53 -17.85 11.53
CA PRO A 205 -8.76 -17.10 12.51
C PRO A 205 -7.68 -16.22 11.86
N PHE A 206 -7.45 -16.33 10.55
CA PHE A 206 -6.28 -15.76 9.87
C PHE A 206 -6.04 -14.28 10.20
N PHE A 207 -7.09 -13.45 10.11
CA PHE A 207 -6.96 -12.02 10.38
C PHE A 207 -6.66 -11.72 11.85
N VAL A 208 -7.26 -12.48 12.76
CA VAL A 208 -7.06 -12.33 14.22
C VAL A 208 -5.66 -12.82 14.62
N ALA A 209 -5.16 -13.86 13.94
CA ALA A 209 -3.83 -14.43 14.15
C ALA A 209 -2.70 -13.54 13.62
N ALA A 210 -2.94 -12.79 12.54
CA ALA A 210 -1.90 -12.03 11.86
C ALA A 210 -1.17 -11.02 12.76
N PRO A 211 -1.85 -10.19 13.60
CA PRO A 211 -1.17 -9.33 14.57
C PRO A 211 -0.28 -10.09 15.55
N PHE A 212 -0.77 -11.18 16.15
CA PHE A 212 0.02 -11.99 17.08
C PHE A 212 1.28 -12.54 16.41
N ARG A 213 1.14 -13.08 15.20
CA ARG A 213 2.26 -13.61 14.42
C ARG A 213 3.30 -12.54 14.13
N VAL A 214 2.88 -11.38 13.60
CA VAL A 214 3.81 -10.31 13.20
C VAL A 214 4.54 -9.74 14.41
N LEU A 215 3.82 -9.43 15.50
CA LEU A 215 4.41 -8.93 16.73
C LEU A 215 5.37 -9.96 17.33
N GLY A 216 4.94 -11.21 17.41
CA GLY A 216 5.71 -12.30 17.99
C GLY A 216 7.03 -12.59 17.26
N LEU A 217 7.01 -12.61 15.93
CA LEU A 217 8.20 -12.83 15.09
C LEU A 217 9.16 -11.63 15.03
N ASN A 218 8.78 -10.49 15.60
CA ASN A 218 9.60 -9.27 15.60
C ASN A 218 9.93 -8.78 17.03
N GLN A 219 9.77 -9.60 18.08
CA GLN A 219 10.02 -9.20 19.47
C GLN A 219 11.47 -8.79 19.80
N SER A 220 12.42 -9.16 18.95
CA SER A 220 13.81 -8.70 19.06
C SER A 220 13.95 -7.21 18.75
N ASP A 221 13.02 -6.63 17.98
CA ASP A 221 13.02 -5.21 17.64
C ASP A 221 12.49 -4.35 18.80
N PRO A 222 13.23 -3.31 19.24
CA PRO A 222 12.82 -2.45 20.35
C PRO A 222 11.50 -1.70 20.12
N LEU A 223 11.21 -1.25 18.89
CA LEU A 223 9.96 -0.54 18.60
C LEU A 223 8.76 -1.47 18.72
N VAL A 224 8.91 -2.71 18.25
CA VAL A 224 7.86 -3.73 18.36
C VAL A 224 7.61 -4.09 19.82
N ARG A 225 8.66 -4.29 20.62
CA ARG A 225 8.53 -4.55 22.06
C ARG A 225 7.83 -3.40 22.78
N GLN A 226 8.24 -2.16 22.49
CA GLN A 226 7.60 -0.99 23.07
C GLN A 226 6.11 -0.93 22.70
N ALA A 227 5.73 -1.20 21.45
CA ALA A 227 4.34 -1.23 21.01
C ALA A 227 3.51 -2.32 21.71
N ILE A 228 4.09 -3.53 21.89
CA ILE A 228 3.49 -4.62 22.66
C ILE A 228 3.22 -4.16 24.10
N ASP A 229 4.22 -3.57 24.75
CA ASP A 229 4.16 -3.14 26.15
C ASP A 229 3.11 -2.04 26.36
N VAL A 230 3.14 -0.97 25.54
CA VAL A 230 2.19 0.16 25.71
C VAL A 230 0.74 -0.23 25.41
N CYS A 231 0.53 -1.21 24.54
CA CYS A 231 -0.82 -1.70 24.22
C CYS A 231 -1.27 -2.84 25.16
N GLY A 232 -0.38 -3.36 26.00
CA GLY A 232 -0.69 -4.47 26.92
C GLY A 232 -1.06 -5.76 26.21
N VAL A 233 -0.29 -6.13 25.18
CA VAL A 233 -0.54 -7.32 24.35
C VAL A 233 0.02 -8.57 25.02
N SER A 234 -0.79 -9.62 25.10
CA SER A 234 -0.33 -10.98 25.47
C SER A 234 -0.10 -11.81 24.21
N LEU A 235 1.11 -12.32 24.01
CA LEU A 235 1.49 -13.13 22.87
C LEU A 235 1.50 -14.63 23.22
N PRO A 236 1.26 -15.53 22.25
CA PRO A 236 1.48 -16.96 22.48
C PRO A 236 2.97 -17.23 22.75
N PRO A 237 3.30 -18.22 23.60
CA PRO A 237 4.69 -18.60 23.88
C PRO A 237 5.47 -18.93 22.61
N ALA A 238 6.69 -18.40 22.49
CA ALA A 238 7.49 -18.47 21.26
C ALA A 238 8.76 -19.34 21.37
N ALA A 239 9.09 -19.86 22.55
CA ALA A 239 10.40 -20.46 22.79
C ALA A 239 10.67 -21.69 21.88
N SER A 240 11.74 -21.60 21.09
CA SER A 240 12.33 -22.67 20.27
C SER A 240 11.48 -23.20 19.11
N MET A 241 10.52 -22.42 18.61
CA MET A 241 9.72 -22.79 17.42
C MET A 241 10.32 -22.24 16.13
N SER A 242 10.14 -22.96 15.01
CA SER A 242 10.34 -22.39 13.68
C SER A 242 9.26 -21.35 13.36
N ASP A 243 9.50 -20.47 12.39
CA ASP A 243 8.54 -19.43 11.98
C ASP A 243 7.18 -20.03 11.55
N ASP A 244 7.19 -21.20 10.89
CA ASP A 244 5.98 -21.91 10.47
C ASP A 244 5.22 -22.50 11.68
N ALA A 245 5.95 -23.12 12.63
CA ALA A 245 5.34 -23.65 13.85
C ALA A 245 4.74 -22.53 14.70
N TYR A 246 5.42 -21.38 14.78
CA TYR A 246 4.90 -20.22 15.48
C TYR A 246 3.67 -19.61 14.79
N ALA A 247 3.64 -19.59 13.46
CA ALA A 247 2.47 -19.17 12.70
C ALA A 247 1.24 -20.05 13.01
N MET A 248 1.41 -21.38 13.04
CA MET A 248 0.36 -22.32 13.43
C MET A 248 -0.10 -22.11 14.89
N ALA A 249 0.85 -21.90 15.81
CA ALA A 249 0.53 -21.59 17.21
C ALA A 249 -0.29 -20.30 17.35
N CYS A 250 0.01 -19.27 16.55
CA CYS A 250 -0.76 -18.03 16.52
C CYS A 250 -2.18 -18.25 15.98
N GLU A 251 -2.36 -19.10 14.96
CA GLU A 251 -3.70 -19.45 14.46
C GLU A 251 -4.53 -20.20 15.50
N GLN A 252 -3.91 -21.13 16.23
CA GLN A 252 -4.57 -21.83 17.34
C GLN A 252 -4.92 -20.88 18.48
N TYR A 253 -3.98 -20.02 18.87
CA TYR A 253 -4.19 -19.01 19.91
C TYR A 253 -5.32 -18.04 19.54
N ALA A 254 -5.36 -17.56 18.29
CA ALA A 254 -6.40 -16.66 17.82
C ALA A 254 -7.82 -17.23 17.86
N ARG A 255 -7.99 -18.56 17.86
CA ARG A 255 -9.29 -19.21 18.01
C ARG A 255 -9.85 -19.11 19.44
N THR A 256 -8.98 -18.94 20.43
CA THR A 256 -9.35 -18.90 21.85
C THR A 256 -8.98 -17.57 22.53
N ALA A 257 -8.35 -16.65 21.80
CA ALA A 257 -7.93 -15.37 22.32
C ALA A 257 -9.14 -14.54 22.79
N GLU A 258 -8.99 -13.93 23.97
CA GLU A 258 -9.93 -12.91 24.44
C GLU A 258 -9.99 -11.76 23.42
N GLY A 259 -11.20 -11.30 23.09
CA GLY A 259 -11.41 -10.25 22.09
C GLY A 259 -10.67 -8.95 22.39
N ASN A 260 -10.56 -8.57 23.68
CA ASN A 260 -9.77 -7.42 24.09
C ASN A 260 -8.29 -7.58 23.75
N ASN A 261 -7.70 -8.76 24.00
CA ASN A 261 -6.30 -9.01 23.68
C ASN A 261 -6.07 -9.05 22.16
N ALA A 262 -6.99 -9.65 21.41
CA ALA A 262 -6.96 -9.63 19.94
C ALA A 262 -6.97 -8.19 19.40
N TYR A 263 -7.82 -7.32 19.95
CA TYR A 263 -7.88 -5.93 19.52
C TYR A 263 -6.65 -5.13 19.96
N ARG A 264 -6.09 -5.36 21.17
CA ARG A 264 -4.81 -4.76 21.59
C ARG A 264 -3.67 -5.14 20.66
N ALA A 265 -3.55 -6.43 20.31
CA ALA A 265 -2.54 -6.89 19.35
C ALA A 265 -2.70 -6.21 17.99
N PHE A 266 -3.95 -6.09 17.53
CA PHE A 266 -4.26 -5.38 16.30
C PHE A 266 -3.86 -3.90 16.36
N VAL A 267 -4.21 -3.19 17.43
CA VAL A 267 -3.86 -1.77 17.61
C VAL A 267 -2.33 -1.58 17.67
N ALA A 268 -1.60 -2.47 18.36
CA ALA A 268 -0.14 -2.45 18.40
C ALA A 268 0.48 -2.60 17.00
N LEU A 269 0.01 -3.57 16.20
CA LEU A 269 0.48 -3.70 14.82
C LEU A 269 0.05 -2.51 13.96
N TRP A 270 -1.18 -2.03 14.13
CA TRP A 270 -1.71 -0.91 13.35
C TRP A 270 -0.90 0.36 13.58
N ILE A 271 -0.53 0.67 14.83
CA ILE A 271 0.23 1.88 15.14
C ILE A 271 1.68 1.80 14.65
N LEU A 272 2.29 0.60 14.66
CA LEU A 272 3.59 0.37 14.04
C LEU A 272 3.54 0.59 12.52
N CYS A 273 2.51 0.07 11.85
CA CYS A 273 2.31 0.32 10.42
C CYS A 273 2.09 1.82 10.14
N ALA A 274 1.26 2.49 10.94
CA ALA A 274 0.98 3.91 10.82
C ALA A 274 2.25 4.75 11.02
N LEU A 275 3.08 4.42 12.01
CA LEU A 275 4.39 5.04 12.21
C LEU A 275 5.23 4.96 10.93
N ARG A 276 5.39 3.77 10.33
CA ARG A 276 6.19 3.62 9.12
C ARG A 276 5.63 4.39 7.93
N VAL A 277 4.31 4.46 7.80
CA VAL A 277 3.64 5.31 6.80
C VAL A 277 3.94 6.78 7.03
N THR A 278 3.87 7.27 8.28
CA THR A 278 4.19 8.67 8.61
C THR A 278 5.67 9.04 8.39
N GLN A 279 6.56 8.05 8.35
CA GLN A 279 8.00 8.26 8.12
C GLN A 279 8.39 8.32 6.64
N GLY A 280 7.53 7.84 5.72
CA GLY A 280 8.00 7.65 4.35
C GLY A 280 6.97 7.50 3.25
N ALA A 281 5.66 7.56 3.50
CA ALA A 281 4.71 7.57 2.39
C ALA A 281 4.80 8.89 1.60
N ASP A 282 4.77 8.81 0.27
CA ASP A 282 4.66 9.95 -0.64
C ASP A 282 3.19 10.43 -0.77
N LEU A 283 2.24 9.52 -0.53
CA LEU A 283 0.81 9.79 -0.49
C LEU A 283 0.13 8.91 0.56
N LEU A 284 -0.81 9.47 1.32
CA LEU A 284 -1.67 8.72 2.24
C LEU A 284 -3.11 8.69 1.72
N ILE A 285 -3.65 7.48 1.58
CA ILE A 285 -5.08 7.25 1.36
C ILE A 285 -5.74 7.02 2.72
N ASP A 286 -6.53 8.00 3.13
CA ASP A 286 -7.48 7.90 4.22
C ASP A 286 -8.76 7.24 3.70
N ILE A 287 -8.94 5.96 4.02
CA ILE A 287 -10.08 5.17 3.55
C ILE A 287 -11.40 5.63 4.16
N ASP A 288 -11.37 6.19 5.37
CA ASP A 288 -12.56 6.67 6.06
C ASP A 288 -13.10 7.91 5.34
N ARG A 289 -12.21 8.86 5.02
CA ARG A 289 -12.56 10.07 4.26
C ARG A 289 -12.91 9.77 2.80
N LEU A 290 -12.30 8.75 2.21
CA LEU A 290 -12.52 8.38 0.81
C LEU A 290 -13.98 8.00 0.52
N GLY A 291 -14.62 7.26 1.42
CA GLY A 291 -16.05 6.92 1.31
C GLY A 291 -17.01 8.08 1.57
N GLN A 292 -16.54 9.16 2.21
CA GLN A 292 -17.36 10.24 2.74
C GLN A 292 -17.28 11.54 1.93
N SER A 293 -16.19 11.74 1.17
CA SER A 293 -15.93 13.01 0.50
C SER A 293 -15.51 12.81 -0.96
N ARG A 294 -16.42 13.20 -1.88
CA ARG A 294 -16.11 13.26 -3.32
C ARG A 294 -14.97 14.22 -3.63
N GLY A 295 -14.86 15.32 -2.88
CA GLY A 295 -13.75 16.27 -3.00
C GLY A 295 -12.41 15.61 -2.65
N TYR A 296 -12.37 14.83 -1.56
CA TYR A 296 -11.17 14.08 -1.19
C TYR A 296 -10.80 13.02 -2.24
N ALA A 297 -11.79 12.28 -2.79
CA ALA A 297 -11.56 11.33 -3.87
C ALA A 297 -10.97 12.01 -5.13
N ALA A 298 -11.46 13.19 -5.52
CA ALA A 298 -10.92 13.97 -6.63
C ALA A 298 -9.49 14.46 -6.36
N CYS A 299 -9.20 14.93 -5.14
CA CYS A 299 -7.84 15.31 -4.74
C CYS A 299 -6.88 14.13 -4.79
N LEU A 300 -7.29 12.93 -4.34
CA LEU A 300 -6.47 11.72 -4.42
C LEU A 300 -6.17 11.34 -5.87
N ARG A 301 -7.19 11.35 -6.74
CA ARG A 301 -7.01 11.12 -8.18
C ARG A 301 -5.98 12.08 -8.80
N ALA A 302 -6.09 13.37 -8.49
CA ALA A 302 -5.12 14.37 -8.95
C ALA A 302 -3.70 14.12 -8.39
N GLY A 303 -3.60 13.64 -7.15
CA GLY A 303 -2.34 13.23 -6.53
C GLY A 303 -1.65 12.10 -7.29
N PHE A 304 -2.38 11.02 -7.60
CA PHE A 304 -1.85 9.93 -8.45
C PHE A 304 -1.43 10.43 -9.83
N GLU A 305 -2.24 11.25 -10.49
CA GLU A 305 -1.95 11.77 -11.83
C GLU A 305 -0.66 12.59 -11.81
N SER A 306 -0.52 13.49 -10.85
CA SER A 306 0.65 14.37 -10.74
C SER A 306 1.96 13.65 -10.44
N GLN A 307 1.91 12.54 -9.70
CA GLN A 307 3.11 11.82 -9.26
C GLN A 307 3.47 10.62 -10.15
N SER A 308 2.48 9.96 -10.75
CA SER A 308 2.67 8.70 -11.50
C SER A 308 2.09 8.72 -12.91
N GLY A 309 1.32 9.75 -13.28
CA GLY A 309 0.57 9.79 -14.54
C GLY A 309 -0.61 8.81 -14.60
N LEU A 310 -0.98 8.20 -13.47
CA LEU A 310 -2.15 7.33 -13.34
C LEU A 310 -3.33 8.10 -12.78
N SER A 311 -4.52 7.92 -13.35
CA SER A 311 -5.75 8.57 -12.90
C SER A 311 -6.82 7.52 -12.53
N PRO A 312 -6.67 6.80 -11.40
CA PRO A 312 -7.69 5.85 -10.93
C PRO A 312 -8.99 6.56 -10.56
N ASP A 313 -10.14 5.90 -10.79
CA ASP A 313 -11.43 6.39 -10.33
C ASP A 313 -11.78 5.85 -8.94
N PHE A 314 -11.98 6.74 -7.98
CA PHE A 314 -12.39 6.40 -6.62
C PHE A 314 -13.83 6.83 -6.29
N GLY A 315 -14.61 7.32 -7.26
CA GLY A 315 -15.95 7.87 -7.04
C GLY A 315 -16.98 6.87 -6.49
N SER A 316 -16.71 5.56 -6.60
CA SER A 316 -17.53 4.47 -6.07
C SER A 316 -17.12 3.96 -4.69
N ALA A 317 -16.23 4.68 -3.99
CA ALA A 317 -15.84 4.33 -2.63
C ALA A 317 -17.05 4.30 -1.69
N ARG A 318 -17.10 3.29 -0.81
CA ARG A 318 -18.17 3.13 0.19
C ARG A 318 -17.79 3.80 1.50
N ASP A 319 -18.79 4.32 2.20
CA ASP A 319 -18.63 4.80 3.57
C ASP A 319 -18.50 3.61 4.55
N LEU A 320 -17.25 3.21 4.79
CA LEU A 320 -16.93 2.12 5.70
C LEU A 320 -17.14 2.48 7.17
N VAL A 321 -17.20 3.77 7.52
CA VAL A 321 -17.49 4.23 8.88
C VAL A 321 -18.96 3.95 9.20
N GLU A 322 -19.87 4.32 8.30
CA GLU A 322 -21.30 4.02 8.43
C GLU A 322 -21.61 2.52 8.38
N GLU A 323 -20.90 1.73 7.57
CA GLU A 323 -20.99 0.25 7.65
C GLU A 323 -20.58 -0.30 9.01
N THR A 324 -19.56 0.30 9.64
CA THR A 324 -19.07 -0.11 10.96
C THR A 324 -20.07 0.24 12.05
N ARG A 325 -20.62 1.46 12.03
CA ARG A 325 -21.67 1.90 12.98
C ARG A 325 -22.87 0.96 12.95
N ARG A 326 -23.35 0.61 11.75
CA ARG A 326 -24.45 -0.36 11.58
C ARG A 326 -24.14 -1.76 12.11
N SER A 327 -22.87 -2.13 12.16
CA SER A 327 -22.42 -3.45 12.63
C SER A 327 -22.03 -3.46 14.11
N ALA A 328 -22.11 -2.34 14.83
CA ALA A 328 -21.62 -2.22 16.21
C ALA A 328 -22.26 -3.24 17.15
N ALA A 329 -23.57 -3.49 17.04
CA ALA A 329 -24.28 -4.48 17.87
C ALA A 329 -23.80 -5.93 17.66
N ARG A 330 -23.10 -6.22 16.56
CA ARG A 330 -22.52 -7.55 16.28
C ARG A 330 -21.13 -7.73 16.88
N MET A 331 -20.51 -6.64 17.35
CA MET A 331 -19.18 -6.68 17.98
C MET A 331 -19.31 -7.16 19.42
N ALA A 332 -19.39 -8.48 19.56
CA ALA A 332 -19.49 -9.16 20.84
C ALA A 332 -18.12 -9.61 21.39
N GLY A 333 -17.96 -9.58 22.72
CA GLY A 333 -16.81 -10.15 23.43
C GLY A 333 -15.60 -9.21 23.52
N ILE A 334 -15.85 -7.90 23.35
CA ILE A 334 -14.85 -6.83 23.45
C ILE A 334 -15.45 -5.68 24.23
N ASP A 335 -14.82 -5.33 25.35
CA ASP A 335 -15.19 -4.12 26.09
C ASP A 335 -14.53 -2.92 25.42
N GLY A 336 -15.24 -2.32 24.48
CA GLY A 336 -14.73 -1.18 23.73
C GLY A 336 -14.53 0.10 24.56
N ARG A 337 -15.08 0.20 25.79
CA ARG A 337 -14.78 1.33 26.70
C ARG A 337 -13.35 1.20 27.24
N SER A 338 -12.93 -0.01 27.61
CA SER A 338 -11.57 -0.26 28.09
C SER A 338 -10.50 0.03 27.02
N MET A 339 -10.88 0.01 25.74
CA MET A 339 -9.95 0.23 24.62
C MET A 339 -9.53 1.70 24.43
N ARG A 340 -10.23 2.66 25.05
CA ARG A 340 -9.85 4.08 25.00
C ARG A 340 -8.44 4.33 25.55
N ALA A 341 -8.06 3.62 26.62
CA ALA A 341 -6.72 3.68 27.19
C ALA A 341 -5.66 3.16 26.21
N VAL A 342 -5.98 2.08 25.48
CA VAL A 342 -5.10 1.46 24.48
C VAL A 342 -4.87 2.41 23.31
N HIS A 343 -5.93 3.03 22.75
CA HIS A 343 -5.79 4.02 21.68
C HIS A 343 -4.94 5.23 22.12
N SER A 344 -5.15 5.70 23.34
CA SER A 344 -4.38 6.82 23.91
C SER A 344 -2.90 6.48 24.10
N ALA A 345 -2.61 5.27 24.61
CA ALA A 345 -1.26 4.78 24.78
C ALA A 345 -0.54 4.61 23.43
N ALA A 346 -1.21 4.04 22.43
CA ALA A 346 -0.69 3.89 21.08
C ALA A 346 -0.39 5.26 20.43
N LEU A 347 -1.29 6.24 20.58
CA LEU A 347 -1.05 7.59 20.05
C LEU A 347 0.11 8.29 20.79
N LYS A 348 0.24 8.11 22.10
CA LYS A 348 1.39 8.61 22.87
C LYS A 348 2.69 7.99 22.36
N PHE A 349 2.69 6.67 22.14
CA PHE A 349 3.82 5.95 21.54
C PHE A 349 4.21 6.53 20.17
N LEU A 350 3.26 6.82 19.28
CA LEU A 350 3.55 7.42 17.98
C LEU A 350 4.21 8.80 18.13
N LYS A 351 3.68 9.64 19.03
CA LYS A 351 4.18 11.01 19.25
C LYS A 351 5.59 11.07 19.83
N THR A 352 6.06 10.00 20.48
CA THR A 352 7.44 9.94 20.98
C THR A 352 8.44 9.52 19.91
N GLN A 353 8.00 9.13 18.71
CA GLN A 353 8.89 8.69 17.64
C GLN A 353 9.41 9.87 16.80
N GLY A 354 10.65 9.76 16.34
CA GLY A 354 11.26 10.73 15.44
C GLY A 354 10.98 10.45 13.95
N GLY A 355 11.26 11.45 13.12
CA GLY A 355 11.23 11.33 11.65
C GLY A 355 9.83 11.19 11.05
N VAL A 356 8.79 11.65 11.77
CA VAL A 356 7.39 11.56 11.34
C VAL A 356 6.92 12.85 10.67
N ASP A 357 6.10 12.73 9.63
CA ASP A 357 5.37 13.85 9.03
C ASP A 357 4.22 14.29 9.94
N ALA A 358 4.23 15.56 10.35
CA ALA A 358 3.25 16.11 11.30
C ALA A 358 1.80 16.05 10.77
N GLY A 359 1.60 16.31 9.47
CA GLY A 359 0.27 16.25 8.85
C GLY A 359 -0.27 14.83 8.80
N LEU A 360 0.58 13.85 8.50
CA LEU A 360 0.19 12.43 8.54
C LEU A 360 -0.07 11.95 9.98
N VAL A 361 0.69 12.44 10.97
CA VAL A 361 0.44 12.14 12.39
C VAL A 361 -0.93 12.68 12.84
N ASP A 362 -1.35 13.84 12.35
CA ASP A 362 -2.68 14.37 12.63
C ASP A 362 -3.79 13.51 12.03
N VAL A 363 -3.61 12.96 10.83
CA VAL A 363 -4.55 11.98 10.26
C VAL A 363 -4.62 10.72 11.14
N VAL A 364 -3.49 10.23 11.64
CA VAL A 364 -3.47 9.08 12.56
C VAL A 364 -4.19 9.39 13.87
N ARG A 365 -4.02 10.61 14.41
CA ARG A 365 -4.75 11.09 15.59
C ARG A 365 -6.26 11.08 15.33
N GLU A 366 -6.72 11.63 14.21
CA GLU A 366 -8.14 11.65 13.83
C GLU A 366 -8.71 10.23 13.74
N LYS A 367 -7.96 9.28 13.17
CA LYS A 367 -8.35 7.86 13.12
C LYS A 367 -8.49 7.22 14.49
N MET A 368 -7.61 7.56 15.44
CA MET A 368 -7.70 7.06 16.82
C MET A 368 -8.87 7.68 17.59
N VAL A 369 -9.20 8.95 17.32
CA VAL A 369 -10.41 9.59 17.87
C VAL A 369 -11.66 8.89 17.34
N LEU A 370 -11.75 8.69 16.02
CA LEU A 370 -12.86 7.94 15.43
C LEU A 370 -12.94 6.51 15.96
N ALA A 371 -11.80 5.85 16.19
CA ALA A 371 -11.78 4.53 16.80
C ALA A 371 -12.41 4.53 18.19
N ASN A 372 -12.14 5.53 19.04
CA ASN A 372 -12.79 5.66 20.35
C ASN A 372 -14.32 5.75 20.24
N GLU A 373 -14.82 6.55 19.29
CA GLU A 373 -16.25 6.71 19.06
C GLU A 373 -16.91 5.40 18.61
N LEU A 374 -16.25 4.67 17.71
CA LEU A 374 -16.77 3.42 17.15
C LEU A 374 -16.74 2.28 18.17
N THR A 375 -15.68 2.19 18.99
CA THR A 375 -15.58 1.12 20.00
C THR A 375 -16.50 1.33 21.20
N GLU A 376 -16.93 2.56 21.50
CA GLU A 376 -17.81 2.82 22.66
C GLU A 376 -19.11 2.01 22.67
N GLN A 377 -19.54 1.55 21.50
CA GLN A 377 -20.75 0.77 21.31
C GLN A 377 -20.54 -0.76 21.39
N TRP A 378 -19.29 -1.24 21.41
CA TRP A 378 -18.98 -2.68 21.48
C TRP A 378 -19.21 -3.23 22.88
N ARG A 379 -19.72 -4.46 23.00
CA ARG A 379 -20.11 -5.06 24.28
C ARG A 379 -19.68 -6.51 24.42
#